data_AF-A0AAJ2TFY4-F1
#
_entry.id   AF-A0AAJ2TFY4-F1
#
_cell.length_a   1.000
_cell.length_b   1.000
_cell.length_c   1.000
_cell.angle_alpha   90.00
_cell.angle_beta   90.00
_cell.angle_gamma   90.00
#
_symmetry.space_group_name_H-M   'P 1'
#
loop_
_entity.id
_entity.type
_entity.pdbx_description
1 polymer ?
#
loop_
_entity_poly.entity_id
_entity_poly.type
_entity_poly.pdbx_seq_one_letter_code
_entity_poly.pdbx_strand_id
1 'polypeptide(L)'
;MNKSEFLLSLTDKLDPLPQHEIEKTRGFYAEMIDDRIEDGMSETEAVAAIGDIDTIIQDTLLEQPLPALMKAKIQPKSSLKIWEIVLIVLGFPVWFPLLAAFFVVILSVYLSVWAVIISLYATVAAFVLGGLAGIFSIFFAPSFVYGLFVLGLSLACLGIGVLSFFGVTKLSHWLILLTRKFLRFVKSLFIKKEVL
;
A
#
# COMPACT_ATOMS: atom_id res chain seq x y z
N MET A 1 24.37 -36.22 35.89
CA MET A 1 23.07 -35.66 35.47
C MET A 1 21.99 -36.65 35.85
N ASN A 2 20.90 -36.18 36.43
CA ASN A 2 19.75 -37.05 36.72
C ASN A 2 18.77 -37.13 35.52
N LYS A 3 17.87 -38.11 35.46
CA LYS A 3 16.89 -38.31 34.38
C LYS A 3 16.14 -37.02 34.03
N SER A 4 15.65 -36.31 35.03
CA SER A 4 14.93 -35.05 34.84
C SER A 4 15.79 -33.95 34.20
N GLU A 5 17.06 -33.85 34.59
CA GLU A 5 18.00 -32.87 34.03
C GLU A 5 18.37 -33.20 32.58
N PHE A 6 18.51 -34.49 32.26
CA PHE A 6 18.77 -34.99 30.92
C PHE A 6 17.60 -34.67 29.97
N LEU A 7 16.36 -34.99 30.37
CA LEU A 7 15.18 -34.76 29.53
C LEU A 7 14.87 -33.27 29.34
N LEU A 8 15.15 -32.43 30.34
CA LEU A 8 15.05 -30.97 30.21
C LEU A 8 16.08 -30.43 29.21
N SER A 9 17.34 -30.87 29.33
CA SER A 9 18.42 -30.46 28.41
C SER A 9 18.18 -30.93 26.98
N LEU A 10 17.60 -32.13 26.80
CA LEU A 10 17.19 -32.67 25.51
C LEU A 10 16.07 -31.84 24.87
N THR A 11 15.07 -31.44 25.67
CA THR A 11 13.95 -30.60 25.22
C THR A 11 14.43 -29.21 24.80
N ASP A 12 15.32 -28.59 25.59
CA ASP A 12 15.87 -27.25 25.33
C ASP A 12 16.68 -27.20 24.03
N LYS A 13 17.53 -28.22 23.79
CA LYS A 13 18.33 -28.28 22.56
C LYS A 13 17.53 -28.72 21.32
N LEU A 14 16.36 -29.35 21.49
CA LEU A 14 15.43 -29.73 20.41
C LEU A 14 14.32 -28.69 20.15
N ASP A 15 14.36 -27.51 20.80
CA ASP A 15 13.43 -26.39 20.59
C ASP A 15 13.20 -25.97 19.11
N PRO A 16 14.15 -26.17 18.15
CA PRO A 16 13.89 -25.89 16.75
C PRO A 16 12.83 -26.80 16.08
N LEU A 17 12.44 -27.91 16.72
CA LEU A 17 11.53 -28.91 16.16
C LEU A 17 10.06 -28.68 16.59
N PRO A 18 9.08 -29.22 15.85
CA PRO A 18 7.68 -29.20 16.27
C PRO A 18 7.47 -29.90 17.62
N GLN A 19 6.60 -29.34 18.48
CA GLN A 19 6.33 -29.88 19.83
C GLN A 19 5.98 -31.38 19.86
N HIS A 20 5.28 -31.89 18.84
CA HIS A 20 4.91 -33.31 18.76
C HIS A 20 6.13 -34.24 18.55
N GLU A 21 7.18 -33.78 17.88
CA GLU A 21 8.41 -34.54 17.68
C GLU A 21 9.28 -34.51 18.94
N ILE A 22 9.36 -33.34 19.59
CA ILE A 22 10.07 -33.18 20.87
C ILE A 22 9.49 -34.13 21.92
N GLU A 23 8.16 -34.19 22.05
CA GLU A 23 7.48 -35.07 22.99
C GLU A 23 7.73 -36.56 22.69
N LYS A 24 7.72 -36.93 21.40
CA LYS A 24 8.01 -38.31 20.96
C LYS A 24 9.44 -38.72 21.28
N THR A 25 10.42 -37.87 20.95
CA THR A 25 11.83 -38.13 21.23
C THR A 25 12.09 -38.18 22.73
N ARG A 26 11.50 -37.26 23.50
CA ARG A 26 11.56 -37.28 24.97
C ARG A 26 11.00 -38.57 25.56
N GLY A 27 9.84 -39.02 25.07
CA GLY A 27 9.21 -40.27 25.51
C GLY A 27 10.08 -41.50 25.25
N PHE A 28 10.66 -41.59 24.06
CA PHE A 28 11.55 -42.69 23.68
C PHE A 28 12.78 -42.80 24.59
N TYR A 29 13.47 -41.68 24.85
CA TYR A 29 14.63 -41.70 25.75
C TYR A 29 14.24 -41.88 27.22
N ALA A 30 13.07 -41.41 27.64
CA ALA A 30 12.57 -41.65 28.98
C ALA A 30 12.32 -43.16 29.23
N GLU A 31 11.69 -43.84 28.27
CA GLU A 31 11.46 -45.29 28.29
C GLU A 31 12.78 -46.07 28.32
N MET A 32 13.74 -45.71 27.46
CA MET A 32 15.07 -46.35 27.45
C MET A 32 15.86 -46.17 28.76
N ILE A 33 15.69 -45.05 29.46
CA ILE A 33 16.31 -44.80 30.77
C ILE A 33 15.58 -45.62 31.84
N ASP A 34 14.24 -45.69 31.78
CA ASP A 34 13.43 -46.46 32.70
C ASP A 34 13.71 -47.97 32.62
N ASP A 35 13.84 -48.52 31.42
CA ASP A 35 14.21 -49.93 31.20
C ASP A 35 15.53 -50.27 31.90
N ARG A 36 16.52 -49.37 31.81
CA ARG A 36 17.85 -49.57 32.42
C ARG A 36 17.81 -49.45 33.94
N ILE A 37 16.94 -48.59 34.48
CA ILE A 37 16.71 -48.48 35.92
C ILE A 37 16.02 -49.76 36.42
N GLU A 38 15.07 -50.30 35.66
CA GLU A 38 14.39 -51.57 35.97
C GLU A 38 15.34 -52.77 35.93
N ASP A 39 16.33 -52.76 35.04
CA ASP A 39 17.44 -53.73 34.97
C ASP A 39 18.45 -53.62 36.15
N GLY A 40 18.22 -52.70 37.08
CA GLY A 40 19.00 -52.56 38.32
C GLY A 40 20.15 -51.56 38.25
N MET A 41 20.23 -50.71 37.22
CA MET A 41 21.18 -49.60 37.16
C MET A 41 20.69 -48.40 37.98
N SER A 42 21.63 -47.63 38.56
CA SER A 42 21.28 -46.35 39.17
C SER A 42 20.90 -45.32 38.10
N GLU A 43 20.04 -44.34 38.42
CA GLU A 43 19.58 -43.31 37.46
C GLU A 43 20.77 -42.60 36.76
N THR A 44 21.85 -42.35 37.49
CA THR A 44 23.04 -41.68 36.95
C THR A 44 23.84 -42.57 35.99
N GLU A 45 23.86 -43.88 36.21
CA GLU A 45 24.51 -44.85 35.32
C GLU A 45 23.67 -45.11 34.07
N ALA A 46 22.34 -45.20 34.23
CA ALA A 46 21.42 -45.36 33.12
C ALA A 46 21.54 -44.19 32.13
N VAL A 47 21.57 -42.95 32.62
CA VAL A 47 21.76 -41.76 31.78
C VAL A 47 23.16 -41.74 31.13
N ALA A 48 24.21 -42.16 31.85
CA ALA A 48 25.56 -42.24 31.28
C ALA A 48 25.68 -43.31 30.18
N ALA A 49 24.93 -44.41 30.28
CA ALA A 49 24.91 -45.51 29.32
C ALA A 49 24.17 -45.16 28.01
N ILE A 50 23.27 -44.17 28.04
CA ILE A 50 22.58 -43.65 26.85
C ILE A 50 23.53 -42.83 25.95
N GLY A 51 24.58 -42.24 26.54
CA GLY A 51 25.59 -41.47 25.82
C GLY A 51 25.42 -39.96 25.98
N ASP A 52 26.23 -39.22 25.23
CA ASP A 52 26.28 -37.76 25.33
C ASP A 52 25.11 -37.09 24.58
N ILE A 53 24.49 -36.10 25.23
CA ILE A 53 23.31 -35.38 24.74
C ILE A 53 23.58 -34.75 23.38
N ASP A 54 24.78 -34.19 23.16
CA ASP A 54 25.12 -33.53 21.90
C ASP A 54 25.26 -34.50 20.73
N THR A 55 25.67 -35.75 21.00
CA THR A 55 25.75 -36.81 19.99
C THR A 55 24.34 -37.29 19.59
N ILE A 56 23.47 -37.46 20.58
CA ILE A 56 22.06 -37.86 20.39
C ILE A 56 21.30 -36.84 19.54
N ILE A 57 21.52 -35.56 19.78
CA ILE A 57 20.88 -34.48 19.02
C ILE A 57 21.40 -34.45 17.58
N GLN A 58 22.70 -34.64 17.37
CA GLN A 58 23.26 -34.72 16.02
C GLN A 58 22.65 -35.89 15.25
N ASP A 59 22.58 -37.08 15.83
CA ASP A 59 21.99 -38.25 15.17
C ASP A 59 20.49 -38.04 14.91
N THR A 60 19.73 -37.53 15.88
CA THR A 60 18.30 -37.25 15.73
C THR A 60 18.01 -36.19 14.66
N LEU A 61 18.87 -35.17 14.53
CA LEU A 61 18.75 -34.13 13.51
C LEU A 61 19.20 -34.62 12.12
N LEU A 62 20.14 -35.56 12.06
CA LEU A 62 20.67 -36.13 10.82
C LEU A 62 19.76 -37.21 10.23
N GLU A 63 19.03 -37.96 11.06
CA GLU A 63 18.06 -38.98 10.63
C GLU A 63 16.73 -38.39 10.12
N GLN A 64 16.48 -37.11 10.37
CA GLN A 64 15.27 -36.42 9.92
C GLN A 64 15.39 -35.95 8.45
N PRO A 65 14.42 -36.27 7.58
CA PRO A 65 14.48 -35.85 6.18
C PRO A 65 14.36 -34.31 6.11
N LEU A 66 15.33 -33.68 5.41
CA LEU A 66 15.43 -32.24 5.14
C LEU A 66 14.10 -31.48 4.86
N PRO A 67 13.07 -32.06 4.21
CA PRO A 67 11.78 -31.40 4.02
C PRO A 67 11.04 -31.02 5.32
N ALA A 68 11.23 -31.75 6.42
CA ALA A 68 10.60 -31.45 7.72
C ALA A 68 11.21 -30.19 8.37
N LEU A 69 12.53 -30.05 8.32
CA LEU A 69 13.27 -28.87 8.77
C LEU A 69 12.93 -27.63 7.93
N MET A 70 12.67 -27.80 6.63
CA MET A 70 12.22 -26.71 5.76
C MET A 70 10.77 -26.29 6.05
N LYS A 71 9.87 -27.23 6.41
CA LYS A 71 8.49 -26.88 6.81
C LYS A 71 8.41 -26.15 8.14
N ALA A 72 9.28 -26.47 9.11
CA ALA A 72 9.35 -25.76 10.38
C ALA A 72 9.76 -24.29 10.22
N LYS A 73 10.71 -24.00 9.31
CA LYS A 73 11.15 -22.63 9.02
C LYS A 73 10.15 -21.78 8.21
N ILE A 74 9.17 -22.42 7.57
CA ILE A 74 8.11 -21.77 6.78
C ILE A 74 6.77 -21.78 7.54
N GLN A 75 6.78 -21.88 8.87
CA GLN A 75 5.64 -21.37 9.64
C GLN A 75 5.86 -19.87 9.85
N PRO A 76 5.14 -18.98 9.14
CA PRO A 76 5.21 -17.57 9.46
C PRO A 76 4.70 -17.38 10.89
N LYS A 77 5.62 -17.03 11.79
CA LYS A 77 5.33 -16.48 13.11
C LYS A 77 4.76 -15.07 12.93
N SER A 78 3.53 -14.98 12.46
CA SER A 78 2.71 -13.78 12.62
C SER A 78 1.27 -14.19 12.85
N SER A 79 1.01 -14.61 14.08
CA SER A 79 -0.32 -14.50 14.67
C SER A 79 -0.67 -13.00 14.79
N LEU A 80 -1.02 -12.36 13.67
CA LEU A 80 -1.92 -11.22 13.76
C LEU A 80 -3.15 -11.78 14.48
N LYS A 81 -3.40 -11.27 15.69
CA LYS A 81 -4.46 -11.80 16.54
C LYS A 81 -5.73 -11.78 15.70
N ILE A 82 -6.50 -12.86 15.69
CA ILE A 82 -7.77 -12.95 14.94
C ILE A 82 -8.64 -11.71 15.19
N TRP A 83 -8.57 -11.14 16.39
CA TRP A 83 -9.20 -9.89 16.77
C TRP A 83 -8.76 -8.67 15.93
N GLU A 84 -7.48 -8.55 15.58
CA GLU A 84 -6.93 -7.48 14.74
C GLU A 84 -7.38 -7.63 13.27
N ILE A 85 -7.48 -8.87 12.78
CA ILE A 85 -8.06 -9.16 11.46
C ILE A 85 -9.55 -8.81 11.45
N VAL A 86 -10.30 -9.15 12.49
CA VAL A 86 -11.72 -8.77 12.64
C VAL A 86 -11.85 -7.25 12.72
N LEU A 87 -10.96 -6.55 13.43
CA LEU A 87 -10.94 -5.09 13.50
C LEU A 87 -10.64 -4.46 12.14
N ILE A 88 -9.74 -5.05 11.35
CA ILE A 88 -9.42 -4.61 9.98
C ILE A 88 -10.59 -4.89 9.04
N VAL A 89 -11.26 -6.03 9.17
CA VAL A 89 -12.44 -6.41 8.35
C VAL A 89 -13.65 -5.55 8.69
N LEU A 90 -13.84 -5.18 9.96
CA LEU A 90 -14.90 -4.26 10.40
C LEU A 90 -14.53 -2.80 10.13
N GLY A 91 -13.23 -2.49 10.15
CA GLY A 91 -12.68 -1.20 9.75
C GLY A 91 -12.69 -0.99 8.24
N PHE A 92 -12.57 -2.06 7.44
CA PHE A 92 -12.59 -2.03 5.97
C PHE A 92 -13.81 -1.29 5.41
N PRO A 93 -15.04 -1.54 5.87
CA PRO A 93 -16.21 -0.75 5.52
C PRO A 93 -16.10 0.75 5.78
N VAL A 94 -15.21 1.20 6.70
CA VAL A 94 -15.07 2.60 7.11
C VAL A 94 -13.87 3.27 6.43
N TRP A 95 -12.70 2.64 6.41
CA TRP A 95 -11.51 3.24 5.80
C TRP A 95 -11.50 3.13 4.27
N PHE A 96 -12.15 2.12 3.69
CA PHE A 96 -12.29 1.97 2.24
C PHE A 96 -13.07 3.14 1.60
N PRO A 97 -14.30 3.49 2.04
CA PRO A 97 -15.00 4.67 1.50
C PRO A 97 -14.28 5.97 1.85
N LEU A 98 -13.56 6.05 2.97
CA LEU A 98 -12.79 7.24 3.32
C LEU A 98 -11.64 7.48 2.34
N LEU A 99 -10.91 6.41 1.97
CA LEU A 99 -9.87 6.47 0.95
C LEU A 99 -10.45 6.79 -0.43
N ALA A 100 -11.60 6.17 -0.76
CA ALA A 100 -12.31 6.45 -2.01
C ALA A 100 -12.75 7.93 -2.07
N ALA A 101 -13.34 8.47 -0.99
CA ALA A 101 -13.74 9.86 -0.90
C ALA A 101 -12.54 10.80 -1.06
N PHE A 102 -11.41 10.49 -0.44
CA PHE A 102 -10.17 11.25 -0.61
C PHE A 102 -9.72 11.29 -2.08
N PHE A 103 -9.76 10.14 -2.77
CA PHE A 103 -9.44 10.06 -4.19
C PHE A 103 -10.42 10.88 -5.06
N VAL A 104 -11.71 10.79 -4.77
CA VAL A 104 -12.77 11.55 -5.46
C VAL A 104 -12.57 13.06 -5.27
N VAL A 105 -12.19 13.53 -4.08
CA VAL A 105 -11.92 14.95 -3.83
C VAL A 105 -10.75 15.43 -4.70
N ILE A 106 -9.65 14.67 -4.76
CA ILE A 106 -8.50 15.01 -5.60
C ILE A 106 -8.91 15.05 -7.08
N LEU A 107 -9.66 14.03 -7.54
CA LEU A 107 -10.15 13.96 -8.91
C LEU A 107 -11.08 15.13 -9.24
N SER A 108 -11.98 15.48 -8.33
CA SER A 108 -12.91 16.61 -8.47
C SER A 108 -12.17 17.94 -8.63
N VAL A 109 -11.14 18.19 -7.81
CA VAL A 109 -10.30 19.39 -7.94
C VAL A 109 -9.57 19.40 -9.28
N TYR A 110 -9.03 18.27 -9.71
CA TYR A 110 -8.35 18.14 -11.00
C TYR A 110 -9.30 18.43 -12.18
N LEU A 111 -10.49 17.80 -12.19
CA LEU A 111 -11.51 18.01 -13.21
C LEU A 111 -12.00 19.45 -13.23
N SER A 112 -12.20 20.07 -12.07
CA SER A 112 -12.60 21.48 -11.97
C SER A 112 -11.56 22.42 -12.61
N VAL A 113 -10.27 22.19 -12.37
CA VAL A 113 -9.20 22.97 -13.02
C VAL A 113 -9.23 22.82 -14.53
N TRP A 114 -9.38 21.59 -15.03
CA TRP A 114 -9.52 21.35 -16.47
C TRP A 114 -10.78 21.97 -17.07
N ALA A 115 -11.91 21.90 -16.37
CA ALA A 115 -13.17 22.50 -16.81
C ALA A 115 -13.05 24.02 -16.94
N VAL A 116 -12.35 24.69 -16.00
CA VAL A 116 -12.07 26.14 -16.09
C VAL A 116 -11.16 26.45 -17.28
N ILE A 117 -10.13 25.65 -17.52
CA ILE A 117 -9.25 25.84 -18.68
C ILE A 117 -10.05 25.71 -19.98
N ILE A 118 -10.84 24.64 -20.11
CA ILE A 118 -11.66 24.38 -21.29
C ILE A 118 -12.69 25.50 -21.50
N SER A 119 -13.38 25.96 -20.45
CA SER A 119 -14.39 27.02 -20.58
C SER A 119 -13.79 28.36 -21.01
N LEU A 120 -12.58 28.68 -20.53
CA LEU A 120 -11.85 29.87 -20.97
C LEU A 120 -11.47 29.80 -22.44
N TYR A 121 -10.94 28.65 -22.91
CA TYR A 121 -10.65 28.46 -24.34
C TYR A 121 -11.91 28.44 -25.20
N ALA A 122 -12.99 27.82 -24.72
CA ALA A 122 -14.28 27.82 -25.41
C ALA A 122 -14.84 29.24 -25.57
N THR A 123 -14.68 30.09 -24.56
CA THR A 123 -15.07 31.51 -24.62
C THR A 123 -14.28 32.25 -25.69
N VAL A 124 -12.95 32.07 -25.74
CA VAL A 124 -12.10 32.66 -26.79
C VAL A 124 -12.53 32.17 -28.17
N ALA A 125 -12.76 30.87 -28.33
CA ALA A 125 -13.23 30.30 -29.58
C ALA A 125 -14.59 30.88 -30.00
N ALA A 126 -15.53 31.06 -29.06
CA ALA A 126 -16.83 31.65 -29.32
C ALA A 126 -16.71 33.11 -29.82
N PHE A 127 -15.82 33.91 -29.24
CA PHE A 127 -15.56 35.27 -29.73
C PHE A 127 -14.96 35.29 -31.14
N VAL A 128 -14.01 34.39 -31.43
CA VAL A 128 -13.40 34.31 -32.76
C VAL A 128 -14.41 33.84 -33.81
N LEU A 129 -15.13 32.76 -33.52
CA LEU A 129 -16.16 32.22 -34.43
C LEU A 129 -17.33 33.21 -34.59
N GLY A 130 -17.76 33.86 -33.52
CA GLY A 130 -18.79 34.89 -33.55
C GLY A 130 -18.37 36.10 -34.38
N GLY A 131 -17.12 36.54 -34.28
CA GLY A 131 -16.57 37.60 -35.12
C GLY A 131 -16.53 37.22 -36.60
N LEU A 132 -16.10 35.99 -36.93
CA LEU A 132 -16.09 35.50 -38.32
C LEU A 132 -17.50 35.36 -38.89
N ALA A 133 -18.44 34.80 -38.10
CA ALA A 133 -19.84 34.68 -38.49
C ALA A 133 -20.50 36.05 -38.67
N GLY A 134 -20.16 37.03 -37.83
CA GLY A 134 -20.62 38.41 -37.97
C GLY A 134 -20.15 39.06 -39.27
N ILE A 135 -18.88 38.87 -39.67
CA ILE A 135 -18.39 39.33 -40.98
C ILE A 135 -19.15 38.67 -42.13
N PHE A 136 -19.39 37.36 -42.04
CA PHE A 136 -20.17 36.65 -43.05
C PHE A 136 -21.64 37.11 -43.13
N SER A 137 -22.20 37.57 -42.00
CA SER A 137 -23.59 38.02 -41.92
C SER A 137 -23.84 39.32 -42.69
N ILE A 138 -22.79 40.07 -43.03
CA ILE A 138 -22.87 41.32 -43.80
C ILE A 138 -23.43 41.10 -45.21
N PHE A 139 -23.17 39.93 -45.82
CA PHE A 139 -23.71 39.58 -47.15
C PHE A 139 -25.24 39.49 -47.17
N PHE A 140 -25.86 39.30 -46.00
CA PHE A 140 -27.31 39.20 -45.83
C PHE A 140 -27.90 40.43 -45.15
N ALA A 141 -27.12 41.50 -44.99
CA ALA A 141 -27.55 42.71 -44.29
C ALA A 141 -28.66 43.46 -45.06
N PRO A 142 -29.78 43.83 -44.39
CA PRO A 142 -30.89 44.53 -45.04
C PRO A 142 -30.59 46.00 -45.36
N SER A 143 -29.54 46.59 -44.79
CA SER A 143 -29.13 47.97 -45.05
C SER A 143 -27.63 48.17 -44.87
N PHE A 144 -27.06 49.15 -45.58
CA PHE A 144 -25.64 49.49 -45.51
C PHE A 144 -25.20 49.93 -44.10
N VAL A 145 -26.05 50.69 -43.41
CA VAL A 145 -25.80 51.14 -42.03
C VAL A 145 -25.75 49.96 -41.06
N TYR A 146 -26.68 48.99 -41.21
CA TYR A 146 -26.66 47.76 -40.41
C TYR A 146 -25.39 46.93 -40.67
N GLY A 147 -24.98 46.81 -41.93
CA GLY A 147 -23.74 46.12 -42.32
C GLY A 147 -22.50 46.73 -41.67
N LEU A 148 -22.37 48.06 -41.69
CA LEU A 148 -21.27 48.79 -41.03
C LEU A 148 -21.24 48.57 -39.51
N PHE A 149 -22.41 48.57 -38.87
CA PHE A 149 -22.53 48.31 -37.42
C PHE A 149 -22.09 46.89 -37.06
N VAL A 150 -22.56 45.89 -37.82
CA VAL A 150 -22.18 44.47 -37.63
C VAL A 150 -20.69 44.26 -37.91
N LEU A 151 -20.12 44.93 -38.91
CA LEU A 151 -18.68 44.87 -39.19
C LEU A 151 -17.86 45.39 -38.00
N GLY A 152 -18.26 46.54 -37.44
CA GLY A 152 -17.64 47.11 -36.24
C GLY A 152 -17.72 46.17 -35.03
N LEU A 153 -18.90 45.60 -34.77
CA LEU A 153 -19.10 44.64 -33.68
C LEU A 153 -18.26 43.36 -33.86
N SER A 154 -18.16 42.89 -35.10
CA SER A 154 -17.39 41.69 -35.45
C SER A 154 -15.89 41.92 -35.24
N LEU A 155 -15.38 43.07 -35.68
CA LEU A 155 -13.97 43.45 -35.48
C LEU A 155 -13.64 43.62 -34.00
N ALA A 156 -14.57 44.21 -33.22
CA ALA A 156 -14.43 44.33 -31.77
C ALA A 156 -14.41 42.95 -31.09
N CYS A 157 -15.29 42.02 -31.48
CA CYS A 157 -15.29 40.65 -30.96
C CYS A 157 -14.00 39.89 -31.29
N LEU A 158 -13.47 40.03 -32.52
CA LEU A 158 -12.18 39.44 -32.88
C LEU A 158 -11.04 40.05 -32.05
N GLY A 159 -11.03 41.37 -31.86
CA GLY A 159 -10.04 42.07 -31.05
C GLY A 159 -10.04 41.60 -29.59
N ILE A 160 -11.23 41.48 -28.99
CA ILE A 160 -11.40 40.94 -27.63
C ILE A 160 -10.96 39.48 -27.58
N GLY A 161 -11.33 38.65 -28.57
CA GLY A 161 -10.91 37.25 -28.64
C GLY A 161 -9.39 37.07 -28.61
N VAL A 162 -8.66 37.85 -29.41
CA VAL A 162 -7.18 37.81 -29.44
C VAL A 162 -6.57 38.29 -28.11
N LEU A 163 -7.10 39.37 -27.53
CA LEU A 163 -6.61 39.88 -26.24
C LEU A 163 -6.89 38.89 -25.10
N SER A 164 -8.08 38.29 -25.09
CA SER A 164 -8.46 37.23 -24.15
C SER A 164 -7.58 35.99 -24.31
N PHE A 165 -7.15 35.61 -25.52
CA PHE A 165 -6.24 34.49 -25.72
C PHE A 165 -4.92 34.64 -24.96
N PHE A 166 -4.30 35.83 -25.00
CA PHE A 166 -3.10 36.12 -24.21
C PHE A 166 -3.36 36.10 -22.70
N GLY A 167 -4.55 36.53 -22.27
CA GLY A 167 -4.96 36.45 -20.86
C GLY A 167 -5.13 35.00 -20.38
N VAL A 168 -5.85 34.19 -21.16
CA VAL A 168 -6.16 32.78 -20.84
C VAL A 168 -4.91 31.91 -20.81
N THR A 169 -3.98 32.12 -21.74
CA THR A 169 -2.70 31.37 -21.76
C THR A 169 -1.89 31.61 -20.48
N LYS A 170 -1.74 32.87 -20.05
CA LYS A 170 -1.09 33.21 -18.76
C LYS A 170 -1.86 32.65 -17.56
N LEU A 171 -3.19 32.76 -17.57
CA LEU A 171 -4.03 32.27 -16.47
C LEU A 171 -3.95 30.75 -16.34
N SER A 172 -3.89 30.02 -17.45
CA SER A 172 -3.74 28.56 -17.47
C SER A 172 -2.41 28.11 -16.86
N HIS A 173 -1.30 28.78 -17.18
CA HIS A 173 0.00 28.53 -16.55
C HIS A 173 -0.06 28.80 -15.04
N TRP A 174 -0.69 29.90 -14.63
CA TRP A 174 -0.86 30.24 -13.22
C TRP A 174 -1.73 29.22 -12.46
N LEU A 175 -2.83 28.78 -13.06
CA LEU A 175 -3.71 27.72 -12.53
C LEU A 175 -2.95 26.42 -12.31
N ILE A 176 -2.17 25.96 -13.30
CA ILE A 176 -1.38 24.73 -13.20
C ILE A 176 -0.32 24.86 -12.08
N LEU A 177 0.32 26.03 -11.96
CA LEU A 177 1.27 26.30 -10.88
C LEU A 177 0.58 26.29 -9.51
N LEU A 178 -0.62 26.86 -9.41
CA LEU A 178 -1.44 26.86 -8.20
C LEU A 178 -1.81 25.44 -7.78
N THR A 179 -2.24 24.59 -8.72
CA THR A 179 -2.55 23.18 -8.47
C THR A 179 -1.30 22.42 -8.00
N ARG A 180 -0.14 22.62 -8.63
CA ARG A 180 1.12 22.02 -8.16
C ARG A 180 1.53 22.51 -6.77
N LYS A 181 1.25 23.77 -6.44
CA LYS A 181 1.53 24.33 -5.10
C LYS A 181 0.57 23.75 -4.06
N PHE A 182 -0.70 23.59 -4.40
CA PHE A 182 -1.71 22.95 -3.55
C PHE A 182 -1.38 21.49 -3.29
N LEU A 183 -1.02 20.71 -4.31
CA LEU A 183 -0.59 19.32 -4.15
C LEU A 183 0.66 19.20 -3.28
N ARG A 184 1.66 20.10 -3.46
CA ARG A 184 2.83 20.16 -2.58
C ARG A 184 2.45 20.54 -1.14
N PHE A 185 1.48 21.43 -0.96
CA PHE A 185 0.96 21.79 0.36
C PHE A 185 0.27 20.61 1.05
N VAL A 186 -0.64 19.90 0.36
CA VAL A 186 -1.28 18.69 0.86
C VAL A 186 -0.24 17.62 1.19
N LYS A 187 0.72 17.38 0.30
CA LYS A 187 1.84 16.48 0.55
C LYS A 187 2.65 16.91 1.77
N SER A 188 2.91 18.21 1.95
CA SER A 188 3.63 18.73 3.12
C SER A 188 2.83 18.62 4.42
N LEU A 189 1.51 18.54 4.34
CA LEU A 189 0.63 18.35 5.49
C LEU A 189 0.72 16.90 6.02
N PHE A 190 0.88 15.94 5.11
CA PHE A 190 1.15 14.54 5.44
C PHE A 190 2.61 14.26 5.81
N ILE A 191 3.57 15.05 5.28
CA ILE A 191 5.01 14.86 5.51
C ILE A 191 5.53 15.74 6.66
N LYS A 192 4.67 16.46 7.40
CA LYS A 192 5.13 17.28 8.53
C LYS A 192 5.34 16.46 9.80
N LYS A 193 6.63 16.22 10.06
CA LYS A 193 7.31 15.90 11.33
C LYS A 193 7.28 14.44 11.81
N GLU A 194 8.04 13.58 11.12
CA GLU A 194 9.05 12.77 11.84
C GLU A 194 10.36 13.56 11.81
N VAL A 195 10.50 14.49 12.75
CA VAL A 195 11.83 15.02 13.11
C VAL A 195 12.01 14.62 14.57
N LEU A 196 12.69 13.49 14.74
CA LEU A 196 13.38 13.12 15.97
C LEU A 196 14.42 14.17 16.33
#